data_AF-U2KXI2-F1
#
_entry.id   AF-U2KXI2-F1
#
_cell.length_a   1.000
_cell.length_b   1.000
_cell.length_c   1.000
_cell.angle_alpha   90.00
_cell.angle_beta   90.00
_cell.angle_gamma   90.00
#
_symmetry.space_group_name_H-M   'P 1'
#
loop_
_entity.id
_entity.type
_entity.pdbx_description
1 polymer ?
#
loop_
_entity_poly.entity_id
_entity_poly.type
_entity_poly.pdbx_seq_one_letter_code
_entity_poly.pdbx_strand_id
1 'polypeptide(L)'
;MQSLENTMLITDLDGTLLPASKEISVADAAAISQFRAKGGKFAIATGRTLQAAQRYLKKLQPNIPVILFNGAAIYDPVAEKWLYTEELPPEAVSITRQVLEAFPDVSAEILRTDGTYVSRMTPYEKEHLEICQVEPILAMPEEIPHGWLKVLFAIAPERMPDLIAYFQEQNWTCADFVQSEARFYEMLPKGVTKGSALRRYRTICGAESWHIVAAGDFDNDLDMLRVADTSACPSNAQPCIKEIANIQLMHSCEENAIAELIYRLSKSLEVHNMDEMTKKKLQATACRIRMGVIEGTYHAKSGHPGGSLSICDTLTYLYFAKMHVDPKNPEMADRDRLVLSKGHCAPALYSTLAERGFFPKEELQSLRHIGALLQGHPCIHIPGVDMSSGSLGQGISAACGMALAGKMDNAAYKVYTILGDGEIEEGQVWEAAMFANQYHLDNLVAIVDNNGLQIDGKLSEVCSPEPIPEKFEAFGWHVIRMDAHDFDAIDAAMQEAETIVGKPVAIIQKSVKGKGVSFMENQVGWHGKAPNQAEYEQAMAELTAQLKELEG
;
A
#
# COMPACT_ATOMS: atom_id res chain seq x y z
N MET A 1 -4.84 7.76 18.97
CA MET A 1 -4.52 6.45 18.38
C MET A 1 -5.78 5.94 17.70
N GLN A 2 -5.75 5.77 16.37
CA GLN A 2 -6.86 5.14 15.63
C GLN A 2 -6.98 3.67 16.03
N SER A 3 -8.21 3.18 16.09
CA SER A 3 -8.52 1.82 16.56
C SER A 3 -8.36 0.81 15.41
N LEU A 4 -7.74 -0.34 15.67
CA LEU A 4 -7.72 -1.49 14.74
C LEU A 4 -9.04 -2.27 14.77
N GLU A 5 -10.07 -1.72 15.43
CA GLU A 5 -11.37 -2.35 15.64
C GLU A 5 -12.02 -2.89 14.37
N ASN A 6 -11.77 -2.32 13.19
CA ASN A 6 -12.36 -2.80 11.94
C ASN A 6 -11.39 -3.61 11.06
N THR A 7 -10.18 -3.91 11.53
CA THR A 7 -9.18 -4.65 10.76
C THR A 7 -9.12 -6.11 11.22
N MET A 8 -9.29 -7.02 10.28
CA MET A 8 -9.07 -8.46 10.46
C MET A 8 -7.77 -8.87 9.79
N LEU A 9 -6.88 -9.52 10.54
CA LEU A 9 -5.71 -10.21 10.01
C LEU A 9 -5.95 -11.71 10.07
N ILE A 10 -5.98 -12.37 8.92
CA ILE A 10 -6.00 -13.83 8.79
C ILE A 10 -4.73 -14.31 8.10
N THR A 11 -4.05 -15.26 8.69
CA THR A 11 -2.77 -15.76 8.14
C THR A 11 -2.82 -17.26 7.95
N ASP A 12 -2.23 -17.74 6.87
CA ASP A 12 -1.79 -19.13 6.83
C ASP A 12 -0.74 -19.41 7.93
N LEU A 13 -0.63 -20.68 8.31
CA LEU A 13 0.39 -21.14 9.23
C LEU A 13 1.69 -21.53 8.52
N ASP A 14 1.69 -22.56 7.71
CA ASP A 14 2.90 -23.28 7.31
C ASP A 14 3.57 -22.62 6.11
N GLY A 15 4.77 -22.03 6.29
CA GLY A 15 5.44 -21.26 5.24
C GLY A 15 5.09 -19.77 5.24
N THR A 16 4.06 -19.39 5.99
CA THR A 16 3.65 -17.99 6.19
C THR A 16 4.00 -17.47 7.59
N LEU A 17 3.41 -18.04 8.65
CA LEU A 17 3.69 -17.65 10.04
C LEU A 17 4.69 -18.60 10.73
N LEU A 18 4.69 -19.87 10.33
CA LEU A 18 5.54 -20.91 10.91
C LEU A 18 6.77 -21.13 10.04
N PRO A 19 7.98 -20.97 10.61
CA PRO A 19 9.21 -21.39 9.95
C PRO A 19 9.30 -22.91 9.83
N ALA A 20 10.37 -23.40 9.18
CA ALA A 20 10.66 -24.82 9.04
C ALA A 20 10.75 -25.55 10.39
N SER A 21 11.14 -24.86 11.47
CA SER A 21 11.19 -25.40 12.84
C SER A 21 9.80 -25.70 13.43
N LYS A 22 8.72 -25.20 12.80
CA LYS A 22 7.33 -25.28 13.26
C LYS A 22 7.08 -24.63 14.63
N GLU A 23 8.01 -23.79 15.08
CA GLU A 23 7.91 -23.01 16.32
C GLU A 23 7.63 -21.55 16.01
N ILE A 24 6.56 -20.99 16.59
CA ILE A 24 6.23 -19.56 16.41
C ILE A 24 7.33 -18.72 17.07
N SER A 25 7.86 -17.74 16.33
CA SER A 25 8.84 -16.79 16.84
C SER A 25 8.28 -15.94 18.00
N VAL A 26 9.16 -15.46 18.88
CA VAL A 26 8.75 -14.55 19.96
C VAL A 26 8.23 -13.23 19.38
N ALA A 27 8.81 -12.77 18.27
CA ALA A 27 8.46 -11.50 17.65
C ALA A 27 7.07 -11.54 17.01
N ASP A 28 6.73 -12.58 16.22
CA ASP A 28 5.40 -12.72 15.62
C ASP A 28 4.32 -12.88 16.69
N ALA A 29 4.58 -13.70 17.71
CA ALA A 29 3.64 -13.89 18.82
C ALA A 29 3.39 -12.56 19.58
N ALA A 30 4.45 -11.78 19.83
CA ALA A 30 4.33 -10.48 20.47
C ALA A 30 3.57 -9.46 19.59
N ALA A 31 3.86 -9.41 18.29
CA ALA A 31 3.20 -8.52 17.34
C ALA A 31 1.70 -8.83 17.23
N ILE A 32 1.33 -10.11 17.12
CA ILE A 32 -0.06 -10.57 17.09
C ILE A 32 -0.79 -10.18 18.40
N SER A 33 -0.13 -10.35 19.54
CA SER A 33 -0.70 -9.94 20.84
C SER A 33 -0.96 -8.42 20.88
N GLN A 34 -0.02 -7.61 20.40
CA GLN A 34 -0.18 -6.15 20.33
C GLN A 34 -1.27 -5.73 19.34
N PHE A 35 -1.35 -6.38 18.18
CA PHE A 35 -2.39 -6.13 17.18
C PHE A 35 -3.79 -6.31 17.79
N ARG A 36 -4.01 -7.41 18.52
CA ARG A 36 -5.28 -7.63 19.23
C ARG A 36 -5.52 -6.63 20.35
N ALA A 37 -4.50 -6.29 21.13
CA ALA A 37 -4.62 -5.32 22.23
C ALA A 37 -5.06 -3.93 21.73
N LYS A 38 -4.78 -3.60 20.46
CA LYS A 38 -5.23 -2.38 19.77
C LYS A 38 -6.63 -2.50 19.12
N GLY A 39 -7.37 -3.57 19.39
CA GLY A 39 -8.70 -3.84 18.84
C GLY A 39 -8.72 -4.68 17.56
N GLY A 40 -7.56 -5.08 17.05
CA GLY A 40 -7.45 -5.89 15.83
C GLY A 40 -8.04 -7.29 16.00
N LYS A 41 -8.59 -7.84 14.92
CA LYS A 41 -9.20 -9.18 14.91
C LYS A 41 -8.27 -10.17 14.24
N PHE A 42 -7.76 -11.14 14.97
CA PHE A 42 -6.74 -12.07 14.48
C PHE A 42 -7.28 -13.50 14.42
N ALA A 43 -7.08 -14.16 13.27
CA ALA A 43 -7.38 -15.56 13.01
C ALA A 43 -6.25 -16.25 12.22
N ILE A 44 -6.29 -17.57 12.19
CA ILE A 44 -5.48 -18.40 11.29
C ILE A 44 -6.36 -19.12 10.27
N ALA A 45 -5.82 -19.43 9.11
CA ALA A 45 -6.42 -20.27 8.08
C ALA A 45 -5.46 -21.38 7.68
N THR A 46 -5.70 -22.62 8.10
CA THR A 46 -4.72 -23.71 7.97
C THR A 46 -5.32 -24.99 7.41
N GLY A 47 -4.48 -25.81 6.76
CA GLY A 47 -4.80 -27.18 6.37
C GLY A 47 -4.88 -28.17 7.54
N ARG A 48 -4.43 -27.78 8.73
CA ARG A 48 -4.35 -28.62 9.94
C ARG A 48 -5.72 -28.91 10.56
N THR A 49 -5.79 -30.03 11.30
CA THR A 49 -6.91 -30.34 12.20
C THR A 49 -6.91 -29.42 13.42
N LEU A 50 -8.03 -29.42 14.17
CA LEU A 50 -8.08 -28.72 15.46
C LEU A 50 -7.02 -29.24 16.43
N GLN A 51 -6.80 -30.57 16.49
CA GLN A 51 -5.79 -31.21 17.34
C GLN A 51 -4.38 -30.70 16.99
N ALA A 52 -4.00 -30.72 15.71
CA ALA A 52 -2.70 -30.25 15.25
C ALA A 52 -2.52 -28.73 15.39
N ALA A 53 -3.60 -27.95 15.30
CA ALA A 53 -3.57 -26.50 15.47
C ALA A 53 -3.55 -26.07 16.95
N GLN A 54 -3.96 -26.94 17.89
CA GLN A 54 -4.28 -26.56 19.26
C GLN A 54 -3.13 -25.88 20.01
N ARG A 55 -1.88 -26.33 19.81
CA ARG A 55 -0.71 -25.68 20.41
C ARG A 55 -0.51 -24.24 19.94
N TYR A 56 -0.80 -23.98 18.66
CA TYR A 56 -0.71 -22.67 18.07
C TYR A 56 -1.87 -21.79 18.51
N LEU A 57 -3.09 -22.32 18.60
CA LEU A 57 -4.23 -21.59 19.15
C LEU A 57 -3.98 -21.13 20.59
N LYS A 58 -3.34 -21.96 21.43
CA LYS A 58 -2.95 -21.59 22.80
C LYS A 58 -1.92 -20.46 22.84
N LYS A 59 -0.92 -20.48 21.96
CA LYS A 59 0.16 -19.48 21.91
C LYS A 59 -0.27 -18.18 21.24
N LEU A 60 -1.02 -18.30 20.14
CA LEU A 60 -1.49 -17.21 19.31
C LEU A 60 -2.83 -16.64 19.75
N GLN A 61 -3.59 -17.27 20.64
CA GLN A 61 -4.87 -16.78 21.19
C GLN A 61 -5.75 -15.99 20.18
N PRO A 62 -6.18 -16.58 19.06
CA PRO A 62 -7.11 -15.92 18.13
C PRO A 62 -8.35 -15.40 18.87
N ASN A 63 -8.74 -14.16 18.61
CA ASN A 63 -9.89 -13.51 19.25
C ASN A 63 -11.16 -13.55 18.37
N ILE A 64 -11.10 -14.28 17.27
CA ILE A 64 -12.20 -14.53 16.33
C ILE A 64 -12.08 -15.99 15.80
N PRO A 65 -13.14 -16.55 15.19
CA PRO A 65 -13.09 -17.91 14.66
C PRO A 65 -11.96 -18.16 13.65
N VAL A 66 -11.47 -19.39 13.60
CA VAL A 66 -10.37 -19.84 12.74
C VAL A 66 -10.86 -20.75 11.62
N ILE A 67 -10.13 -20.77 10.50
CA ILE A 67 -10.41 -21.65 9.36
C ILE A 67 -9.47 -22.86 9.43
N LEU A 68 -10.04 -24.06 9.40
CA LEU A 68 -9.33 -25.34 9.52
C LEU A 68 -9.57 -26.23 8.29
N PHE A 69 -8.78 -27.29 8.14
CA PHE A 69 -8.92 -28.28 7.06
C PHE A 69 -8.98 -27.65 5.65
N ASN A 70 -8.15 -26.64 5.37
CA ASN A 70 -8.13 -25.91 4.09
C ASN A 70 -9.48 -25.27 3.70
N GLY A 71 -10.33 -24.97 4.68
CA GLY A 71 -11.63 -24.34 4.46
C GLY A 71 -12.83 -25.22 4.74
N ALA A 72 -12.64 -26.52 4.98
CA ALA A 72 -13.76 -27.44 5.25
C ALA A 72 -14.39 -27.21 6.63
N ALA A 73 -13.78 -26.45 7.53
CA ALA A 73 -14.44 -26.05 8.78
C ALA A 73 -14.06 -24.65 9.27
N ILE A 74 -15.00 -24.03 9.99
CA ILE A 74 -14.78 -22.82 10.78
C ILE A 74 -15.05 -23.16 12.24
N TYR A 75 -14.06 -22.93 13.11
CA TYR A 75 -14.13 -23.23 14.53
C TYR A 75 -13.94 -21.95 15.36
N ASP A 76 -14.79 -21.73 16.35
CA ASP A 76 -14.64 -20.65 17.32
C ASP A 76 -13.84 -21.17 18.53
N PRO A 77 -12.57 -20.77 18.69
CA PRO A 77 -11.75 -21.24 19.81
C PRO A 77 -12.11 -20.60 21.14
N VAL A 78 -12.91 -19.52 21.15
CA VAL A 78 -13.35 -18.84 22.38
C VAL A 78 -14.63 -19.48 22.90
N ALA A 79 -15.58 -19.75 22.02
CA ALA A 79 -16.84 -20.42 22.37
C ALA A 79 -16.78 -21.95 22.29
N GLU A 80 -15.64 -22.51 21.88
CA GLU A 80 -15.38 -23.94 21.70
C GLU A 80 -16.46 -24.65 20.86
N LYS A 81 -16.81 -24.06 19.71
CA LYS A 81 -17.89 -24.56 18.83
C LYS A 81 -17.51 -24.55 17.36
N TRP A 82 -18.01 -25.55 16.63
CA TRP A 82 -18.00 -25.56 15.18
C TRP A 82 -19.09 -24.62 14.66
N LEU A 83 -18.69 -23.64 13.84
CA LEU A 83 -19.61 -22.71 13.18
C LEU A 83 -20.00 -23.19 11.79
N TYR A 84 -19.12 -23.98 11.17
CA TYR A 84 -19.32 -24.55 9.84
C TYR A 84 -18.45 -25.79 9.68
N THR A 85 -19.01 -26.78 8.98
CA THR A 85 -18.30 -27.96 8.48
C THR A 85 -18.87 -28.30 7.11
N GLU A 86 -18.01 -28.66 6.17
CA GLU A 86 -18.38 -29.25 4.88
C GLU A 86 -17.75 -30.63 4.80
N GLU A 87 -18.59 -31.65 4.65
CA GLU A 87 -18.14 -33.03 4.65
C GLU A 87 -17.88 -33.51 3.23
N LEU A 88 -16.88 -34.38 3.09
CA LEU A 88 -16.67 -35.18 1.90
C LEU A 88 -17.90 -36.08 1.66
N PRO A 89 -18.25 -36.29 0.39
CA PRO A 89 -19.41 -37.12 0.06
C PRO A 89 -19.14 -38.59 0.43
N PRO A 90 -20.20 -39.41 0.64
CA PRO A 90 -20.04 -40.83 1.02
C PRO A 90 -19.13 -41.64 0.10
N GLU A 91 -19.05 -41.27 -1.18
CA GLU A 91 -18.17 -41.85 -2.19
C GLU A 91 -16.69 -41.78 -1.80
N ALA A 92 -16.27 -40.80 -0.98
CA ALA A 92 -14.92 -40.65 -0.49
C ALA A 92 -14.40 -41.93 0.19
N VAL A 93 -15.26 -42.66 0.90
CA VAL A 93 -14.90 -43.95 1.54
C VAL A 93 -14.47 -44.96 0.47
N SER A 94 -15.26 -45.07 -0.60
CA SER A 94 -14.99 -46.00 -1.70
C SER A 94 -13.78 -45.60 -2.55
N ILE A 95 -13.53 -44.29 -2.70
CA ILE A 95 -12.36 -43.75 -3.39
C ILE A 95 -11.10 -44.07 -2.59
N THR A 96 -11.09 -43.75 -1.29
CA THR A 96 -9.95 -44.03 -0.41
C THR A 96 -9.62 -45.52 -0.38
N ARG A 97 -10.62 -46.40 -0.32
CA ARG A 97 -10.40 -47.86 -0.44
C ARG A 97 -9.70 -48.23 -1.74
N GLN A 98 -10.22 -47.78 -2.88
CA GLN A 98 -9.66 -48.09 -4.20
C GLN A 98 -8.21 -47.61 -4.32
N VAL A 99 -7.88 -46.46 -3.76
CA VAL A 99 -6.50 -45.94 -3.73
C VAL A 99 -5.59 -46.83 -2.88
N LEU A 100 -6.02 -47.21 -1.68
CA LEU A 100 -5.25 -48.07 -0.78
C LEU A 100 -5.06 -49.51 -1.32
N GLU A 101 -5.98 -49.98 -2.15
CA GLU A 101 -5.87 -51.26 -2.87
C GLU A 101 -4.90 -51.17 -4.06
N ALA A 102 -4.99 -50.09 -4.85
CA ALA A 102 -4.12 -49.87 -6.01
C ALA A 102 -2.68 -49.51 -5.62
N PHE A 103 -2.48 -48.83 -4.49
CA PHE A 103 -1.18 -48.37 -3.99
C PHE A 103 -0.94 -48.87 -2.54
N PRO A 104 -0.36 -50.08 -2.37
CA PRO A 104 -0.10 -50.64 -1.05
C PRO A 104 0.90 -49.85 -0.19
N ASP A 105 1.70 -48.97 -0.82
CA ASP A 105 2.66 -48.08 -0.20
C ASP A 105 2.07 -46.73 0.24
N VAL A 106 0.79 -46.45 -0.08
CA VAL A 106 0.06 -45.25 0.35
C VAL A 106 -0.59 -45.47 1.72
N SER A 107 -0.48 -44.48 2.60
CA SER A 107 -1.39 -44.32 3.75
C SER A 107 -2.43 -43.26 3.46
N ALA A 108 -3.61 -43.42 4.07
CA ALA A 108 -4.66 -42.43 4.04
C ALA A 108 -4.87 -41.91 5.47
N GLU A 109 -4.72 -40.60 5.64
CA GLU A 109 -5.04 -39.85 6.85
C GLU A 109 -6.40 -39.19 6.66
N ILE A 110 -7.42 -39.70 7.35
CA ILE A 110 -8.80 -39.23 7.29
C ILE A 110 -9.05 -38.27 8.45
N LEU A 111 -9.39 -37.04 8.12
CA LEU A 111 -9.51 -35.95 9.07
C LEU A 111 -10.98 -35.63 9.38
N ARG A 112 -11.32 -35.65 10.67
CA ARG A 112 -12.67 -35.42 11.18
C ARG A 112 -12.65 -34.39 12.31
N THR A 113 -13.84 -33.97 12.75
CA THR A 113 -13.98 -33.07 13.91
C THR A 113 -13.59 -33.73 15.23
N ASP A 114 -13.69 -35.05 15.33
CA ASP A 114 -13.42 -35.85 16.53
C ASP A 114 -12.02 -36.47 16.57
N GLY A 115 -11.26 -36.39 15.49
CA GLY A 115 -9.88 -36.85 15.47
C GLY A 115 -9.31 -37.10 14.07
N THR A 116 -8.06 -37.57 14.08
CA THR A 116 -7.33 -38.03 12.91
C THR A 116 -7.33 -39.55 12.89
N TYR A 117 -7.74 -40.13 11.77
CA TYR A 117 -7.74 -41.58 11.54
C TYR A 117 -6.73 -41.93 10.46
N VAL A 118 -6.02 -43.05 10.62
CA VAL A 118 -4.96 -43.45 9.70
C VAL A 118 -5.16 -44.89 9.28
N SER A 119 -5.14 -45.15 7.97
CA SER A 119 -5.34 -46.50 7.44
C SER A 119 -4.16 -47.44 7.70
N ARG A 120 -2.93 -46.92 7.72
CA ARG A 120 -1.70 -47.65 8.05
C ARG A 120 -0.56 -46.71 8.39
N MET A 121 0.37 -47.17 9.22
CA MET A 121 1.53 -46.40 9.64
C MET A 121 2.72 -46.59 8.68
N THR A 122 2.80 -45.81 7.60
CA THR A 122 3.98 -45.74 6.74
C THR A 122 5.08 -44.88 7.39
N PRO A 123 6.35 -44.96 6.94
CA PRO A 123 7.40 -44.06 7.43
C PRO A 123 7.05 -42.57 7.26
N TYR A 124 6.40 -42.21 6.16
CA TYR A 124 5.98 -40.83 5.86
C TYR A 124 4.84 -40.37 6.75
N GLU A 125 3.86 -41.25 7.00
CA GLU A 125 2.77 -41.01 7.94
C GLU A 125 3.31 -40.75 9.35
N LYS A 126 4.24 -41.60 9.79
CA LYS A 126 4.84 -41.50 11.12
C LYS A 126 5.58 -40.18 11.30
N GLU A 127 6.39 -39.78 10.31
CA GLU A 127 7.08 -38.48 10.31
C GLU A 127 6.09 -37.32 10.38
N HIS A 128 5.00 -37.37 9.59
CA HIS A 128 3.98 -36.33 9.57
C HIS A 128 3.28 -36.18 10.93
N LEU A 129 2.84 -37.29 11.52
CA LEU A 129 2.16 -37.30 12.81
C LEU A 129 3.07 -36.84 13.95
N GLU A 130 4.37 -37.17 13.91
CA GLU A 130 5.37 -36.66 14.85
C GLU A 130 5.53 -35.13 14.74
N ILE A 131 5.57 -34.58 13.52
CA ILE A 131 5.65 -33.14 13.26
C ILE A 131 4.38 -32.41 13.73
N CYS A 132 3.22 -33.01 13.45
CA CYS A 132 1.91 -32.50 13.85
C CYS A 132 1.60 -32.71 15.33
N GLN A 133 2.33 -33.60 16.00
CA GLN A 133 2.10 -34.04 17.38
C GLN A 133 0.68 -34.55 17.58
N VAL A 134 0.22 -35.37 16.66
CA VAL A 134 -1.12 -35.97 16.65
C VAL A 134 -0.99 -37.46 16.94
N GLU A 135 -1.76 -37.96 17.90
CA GLU A 135 -1.96 -39.40 18.09
C GLU A 135 -3.15 -39.85 17.24
N PRO A 136 -2.95 -40.68 16.20
CA PRO A 136 -4.03 -41.10 15.31
C PRO A 136 -4.80 -42.31 15.86
N ILE A 137 -5.99 -42.53 15.31
CA ILE A 137 -6.75 -43.78 15.46
C ILE A 137 -6.50 -44.65 14.23
N LEU A 138 -5.91 -45.84 14.42
CA LEU A 138 -5.74 -46.79 13.33
C LEU A 138 -7.09 -47.43 12.98
N ALA A 139 -7.56 -47.21 11.76
CA ALA A 139 -8.82 -47.74 11.26
C ALA A 139 -8.82 -47.77 9.73
N MET A 140 -9.42 -48.80 9.15
CA MET A 140 -9.65 -48.85 7.70
C MET A 140 -10.80 -47.91 7.32
N PRO A 141 -10.84 -47.40 6.08
CA PRO A 141 -11.90 -46.50 5.59
C PRO A 141 -13.34 -46.89 5.98
N GLU A 142 -13.67 -48.19 5.97
CA GLU A 142 -15.01 -48.71 6.25
C GLU A 142 -15.39 -48.65 7.72
N GLU A 143 -14.39 -48.59 8.60
CA GLU A 143 -14.55 -48.63 10.06
C GLU A 143 -14.71 -47.22 10.63
N ILE A 144 -14.37 -46.19 9.85
CA ILE A 144 -14.40 -44.79 10.26
C ILE A 144 -15.81 -44.24 10.04
N PRO A 145 -16.44 -43.61 11.06
CA PRO A 145 -17.76 -43.00 10.91
C PRO A 145 -17.83 -41.96 9.77
N HIS A 146 -19.03 -41.70 9.24
CA HIS A 146 -19.29 -40.58 8.31
C HIS A 146 -19.04 -39.23 8.97
N GLY A 147 -18.69 -38.20 8.19
CA GLY A 147 -18.27 -36.88 8.70
C GLY A 147 -16.82 -36.54 8.37
N TRP A 148 -16.30 -37.04 7.25
CA TRP A 148 -14.91 -36.82 6.83
C TRP A 148 -14.80 -35.42 6.26
N LEU A 149 -13.87 -34.60 6.73
CA LEU A 149 -13.68 -33.24 6.22
C LEU A 149 -12.59 -33.19 5.16
N LYS A 150 -11.62 -34.10 5.23
CA LYS A 150 -10.45 -34.15 4.35
C LYS A 150 -9.81 -35.54 4.40
N VAL A 151 -9.17 -35.96 3.32
CA VAL A 151 -8.26 -37.12 3.32
C VAL A 151 -6.90 -36.69 2.76
N LEU A 152 -5.81 -37.05 3.43
CA LEU A 152 -4.46 -36.94 2.89
C LEU A 152 -3.96 -38.33 2.50
N PHE A 153 -3.51 -38.46 1.26
CA PHE A 153 -2.81 -39.64 0.77
C PHE A 153 -1.31 -39.34 0.85
N ALA A 154 -0.61 -40.04 1.75
CA ALA A 154 0.82 -39.90 1.92
C ALA A 154 1.55 -40.96 1.10
N ILE A 155 2.49 -40.51 0.27
CA ILE A 155 3.29 -41.38 -0.61
C ILE A 155 4.72 -40.84 -0.73
N ALA A 156 5.67 -41.70 -1.11
CA ALA A 156 7.02 -41.28 -1.47
C ALA A 156 6.97 -40.22 -2.60
N PRO A 157 7.75 -39.12 -2.52
CA PRO A 157 7.69 -38.04 -3.51
C PRO A 157 7.88 -38.52 -4.94
N GLU A 158 8.75 -39.50 -5.15
CA GLU A 158 9.09 -40.04 -6.47
C GLU A 158 7.92 -40.82 -7.09
N ARG A 159 6.95 -41.26 -6.28
CA ARG A 159 5.74 -42.00 -6.69
C ARG A 159 4.50 -41.11 -6.77
N MET A 160 4.57 -39.85 -6.33
CA MET A 160 3.45 -38.91 -6.44
C MET A 160 2.91 -38.76 -7.88
N PRO A 161 3.74 -38.71 -8.94
CA PRO A 161 3.22 -38.65 -10.31
C PRO A 161 2.33 -39.85 -10.69
N ASP A 162 2.65 -41.06 -10.20
CA ASP A 162 1.84 -42.25 -10.45
C ASP A 162 0.48 -42.16 -9.77
N LEU A 163 0.45 -41.65 -8.53
CA LEU A 163 -0.78 -41.44 -7.79
C LEU A 163 -1.66 -40.40 -8.49
N ILE A 164 -1.10 -39.26 -8.89
CA ILE A 164 -1.84 -38.21 -9.62
C ILE A 164 -2.40 -38.74 -10.93
N ALA A 165 -1.59 -39.50 -11.70
CA ALA A 165 -2.04 -40.12 -12.94
C ALA A 165 -3.22 -41.08 -12.70
N TYR A 166 -3.17 -41.88 -11.63
CA TYR A 166 -4.29 -42.75 -11.26
C TYR A 166 -5.56 -41.97 -10.95
N PHE A 167 -5.51 -40.91 -10.15
CA PHE A 167 -6.68 -40.06 -9.87
C PHE A 167 -7.24 -39.44 -11.16
N GLN A 168 -6.37 -39.02 -12.08
CA GLN A 168 -6.78 -38.49 -13.40
C GLN A 168 -7.46 -39.55 -14.27
N GLU A 169 -6.95 -40.78 -14.29
CA GLU A 169 -7.54 -41.91 -15.02
C GLU A 169 -8.92 -42.30 -14.48
N GLN A 170 -9.09 -42.29 -13.14
CA GLN A 170 -10.37 -42.60 -12.51
C GLN A 170 -11.42 -41.50 -12.72
N ASN A 171 -10.98 -40.26 -12.95
CA ASN A 171 -11.83 -39.12 -13.29
C ASN A 171 -12.99 -38.90 -12.29
N TRP A 172 -12.71 -39.03 -11.00
CA TRP A 172 -13.68 -38.72 -9.95
C TRP A 172 -13.96 -37.22 -9.91
N THR A 173 -15.23 -36.84 -9.82
CA THR A 173 -15.67 -35.42 -9.86
C THR A 173 -16.50 -35.00 -8.65
N CYS A 174 -16.68 -35.90 -7.67
CA CYS A 174 -17.45 -35.66 -6.46
C CYS A 174 -16.69 -34.89 -5.38
N ALA A 175 -15.36 -34.82 -5.49
CA ALA A 175 -14.45 -34.13 -4.59
C ALA A 175 -13.36 -33.43 -5.42
N ASP A 176 -12.67 -32.48 -4.81
CA ASP A 176 -11.49 -31.87 -5.41
C ASP A 176 -10.23 -32.60 -4.93
N PHE A 177 -9.26 -32.72 -5.83
CA PHE A 177 -7.99 -33.40 -5.58
C PHE A 177 -6.81 -32.47 -5.84
N VAL A 178 -5.99 -32.22 -4.84
CA VAL A 178 -4.91 -31.24 -4.92
C VAL A 178 -3.63 -31.77 -4.30
N GLN A 179 -2.49 -31.47 -4.90
CA GLN A 179 -1.21 -31.72 -4.27
C GLN A 179 -0.88 -30.54 -3.35
N SER A 180 -0.71 -30.79 -2.05
CA SER A 180 -0.37 -29.73 -1.08
C SER A 180 1.11 -29.68 -0.72
N GLU A 181 1.80 -30.82 -0.74
CA GLU A 181 3.24 -30.91 -0.59
C GLU A 181 3.82 -32.00 -1.52
N ALA A 182 5.15 -32.12 -1.57
CA ALA A 182 5.82 -33.16 -2.36
C ALA A 182 5.34 -34.60 -2.04
N ARG A 183 4.81 -34.82 -0.84
CA ARG A 183 4.42 -36.14 -0.30
C ARG A 183 2.92 -36.33 -0.09
N PHE A 184 2.11 -35.27 -0.24
CA PHE A 184 0.70 -35.31 0.09
C PHE A 184 -0.17 -34.96 -1.11
N TYR A 185 -1.11 -35.86 -1.39
CA TYR A 185 -2.22 -35.61 -2.29
C TYR A 185 -3.50 -35.59 -1.46
N GLU A 186 -4.30 -34.53 -1.59
CA GLU A 186 -5.43 -34.27 -0.73
C GLU A 186 -6.75 -34.47 -1.48
N MET A 187 -7.73 -35.05 -0.81
CA MET A 187 -9.13 -35.05 -1.22
C MET A 187 -9.91 -34.11 -0.32
N LEU A 188 -10.56 -33.11 -0.92
CA LEU A 188 -11.34 -32.07 -0.26
C LEU A 188 -12.78 -32.06 -0.80
N PRO A 189 -13.78 -31.60 -0.01
CA PRO A 189 -15.12 -31.40 -0.53
C PRO A 189 -15.08 -30.42 -1.72
N LYS A 190 -15.95 -30.66 -2.70
CA LYS A 190 -15.92 -29.93 -3.97
C LYS A 190 -16.13 -28.43 -3.78
N GLY A 191 -15.23 -27.61 -4.33
CA GLY A 191 -15.27 -26.15 -4.24
C GLY A 191 -14.88 -25.58 -2.87
N VAL A 192 -14.37 -26.40 -1.96
CA VAL A 192 -13.92 -25.96 -0.63
C VAL A 192 -12.46 -25.53 -0.68
N THR A 193 -12.22 -24.29 -0.29
CA THR A 193 -10.91 -23.65 -0.22
C THR A 193 -10.87 -22.73 1.00
N LYS A 194 -9.67 -22.25 1.39
CA LYS A 194 -9.55 -21.19 2.40
C LYS A 194 -10.30 -19.92 1.98
N GLY A 195 -10.33 -19.61 0.69
CA GLY A 195 -11.07 -18.47 0.12
C GLY A 195 -12.59 -18.64 0.19
N SER A 196 -13.12 -19.83 -0.11
CA SER A 196 -14.55 -20.10 0.01
C SER A 196 -15.02 -20.08 1.47
N ALA A 197 -14.18 -20.56 2.39
CA ALA A 197 -14.39 -20.39 3.83
C ALA A 197 -14.34 -18.92 4.26
N LEU A 198 -13.38 -18.13 3.77
CA LEU A 198 -13.29 -16.69 4.08
C LEU A 198 -14.50 -15.89 3.55
N ARG A 199 -15.04 -16.26 2.37
CA ARG A 199 -16.31 -15.69 1.88
C ARG A 199 -17.47 -16.00 2.82
N ARG A 200 -17.57 -17.26 3.29
CA ARG A 200 -18.61 -17.69 4.24
C ARG A 200 -18.43 -17.06 5.62
N TYR A 201 -17.18 -16.83 6.01
CA TYR A 201 -16.78 -16.18 7.26
C TYR A 201 -17.42 -14.81 7.42
N ARG A 202 -17.42 -13.99 6.34
CA ARG A 202 -18.04 -12.66 6.35
C ARG A 202 -19.49 -12.72 6.83
N THR A 203 -20.26 -13.67 6.30
CA THR A 203 -21.68 -13.85 6.66
C THR A 203 -21.87 -14.47 8.05
N ILE A 204 -21.11 -15.52 8.39
CA ILE A 204 -21.27 -16.23 9.67
C ILE A 204 -20.90 -15.33 10.85
N CYS A 205 -19.88 -14.50 10.69
CA CYS A 205 -19.32 -13.68 11.77
C CYS A 205 -19.83 -12.22 11.76
N GLY A 206 -20.69 -11.83 10.82
CA GLY A 206 -21.14 -10.43 10.66
C GLY A 206 -19.97 -9.48 10.39
N ALA A 207 -19.01 -9.94 9.59
CA ALA A 207 -17.74 -9.26 9.32
C ALA A 207 -17.75 -8.49 7.99
N GLU A 208 -18.93 -8.15 7.45
CA GLU A 208 -19.07 -7.43 6.18
C GLU A 208 -18.41 -6.05 6.22
N SER A 209 -18.38 -5.41 7.39
CA SER A 209 -17.78 -4.08 7.58
C SER A 209 -16.31 -4.11 7.96
N TRP A 210 -15.68 -5.30 8.04
CA TRP A 210 -14.27 -5.41 8.41
C TRP A 210 -13.39 -5.36 7.17
N HIS A 211 -12.25 -4.68 7.28
CA HIS A 211 -11.16 -4.72 6.31
C HIS A 211 -10.33 -5.98 6.55
N ILE A 212 -10.36 -6.91 5.61
CA ILE A 212 -9.69 -8.21 5.72
C ILE A 212 -8.33 -8.15 5.06
N VAL A 213 -7.30 -8.36 5.88
CA VAL A 213 -5.92 -8.59 5.46
C VAL A 213 -5.63 -10.08 5.53
N ALA A 214 -5.24 -10.68 4.41
CA ALA A 214 -4.84 -12.10 4.36
C ALA A 214 -3.36 -12.27 4.03
N ALA A 215 -2.69 -13.19 4.72
CA ALA A 215 -1.31 -13.57 4.43
C ALA A 215 -1.20 -15.06 4.05
N GLY A 216 -0.43 -15.36 3.01
CA GLY A 216 -0.22 -16.72 2.49
C GLY A 216 1.04 -16.80 1.63
N ASP A 217 1.54 -18.01 1.37
CA ASP A 217 2.81 -18.23 0.66
C ASP A 217 2.75 -19.26 -0.47
N PHE A 218 1.67 -20.05 -0.55
CA PHE A 218 1.56 -21.18 -1.48
C PHE A 218 0.23 -21.22 -2.26
N ASP A 219 0.15 -22.07 -3.29
CA ASP A 219 -0.99 -22.17 -4.22
C ASP A 219 -2.37 -22.36 -3.54
N ASN A 220 -2.44 -23.06 -2.41
CA ASN A 220 -3.68 -23.27 -1.66
C ASN A 220 -4.19 -21.99 -0.96
N ASP A 221 -3.37 -20.94 -0.85
CA ASP A 221 -3.75 -19.63 -0.30
C ASP A 221 -4.29 -18.68 -1.37
N LEU A 222 -4.08 -18.99 -2.65
CA LEU A 222 -4.38 -18.11 -3.78
C LEU A 222 -5.82 -17.56 -3.75
N ASP A 223 -6.81 -18.43 -3.50
CA ASP A 223 -8.23 -18.00 -3.42
C ASP A 223 -8.51 -17.18 -2.15
N MET A 224 -7.84 -17.45 -1.03
CA MET A 224 -7.96 -16.63 0.18
C MET A 224 -7.41 -15.22 -0.04
N LEU A 225 -6.24 -15.11 -0.66
CA LEU A 225 -5.59 -13.83 -0.96
C LEU A 225 -6.41 -13.00 -1.96
N ARG A 226 -7.05 -13.63 -2.95
CA ARG A 226 -7.95 -12.95 -3.91
C ARG A 226 -9.24 -12.43 -3.27
N VAL A 227 -9.69 -13.04 -2.19
CA VAL A 227 -10.92 -12.67 -1.47
C VAL A 227 -10.69 -11.55 -0.45
N ALA A 228 -9.46 -11.41 0.03
CA ALA A 228 -9.10 -10.38 1.00
C ALA A 228 -9.10 -8.98 0.38
N ASP A 229 -9.38 -7.97 1.21
CA ASP A 229 -9.31 -6.56 0.79
C ASP A 229 -7.84 -6.11 0.65
N THR A 230 -6.93 -6.76 1.39
CA THR A 230 -5.49 -6.62 1.23
C THR A 230 -4.82 -7.98 1.35
N SER A 231 -4.10 -8.39 0.32
CA SER A 231 -3.28 -9.60 0.32
C SER A 231 -1.83 -9.28 0.65
N ALA A 232 -1.19 -10.14 1.43
CA ALA A 232 0.22 -10.05 1.77
C ALA A 232 0.90 -11.42 1.58
N CYS A 233 2.19 -11.41 1.31
CA CYS A 233 2.98 -12.64 1.26
C CYS A 233 4.39 -12.44 1.83
N PRO A 234 4.96 -13.44 2.53
CA PRO A 234 6.35 -13.41 2.98
C PRO A 234 7.33 -13.49 1.79
N SER A 235 8.58 -13.11 2.00
CA SER A 235 9.58 -13.12 0.92
C SER A 235 9.90 -14.54 0.39
N ASN A 236 9.62 -15.59 1.17
CA ASN A 236 9.74 -17.00 0.75
C ASN A 236 8.54 -17.52 -0.07
N ALA A 237 7.50 -16.70 -0.31
CA ALA A 237 6.33 -17.12 -1.07
C ALA A 237 6.65 -17.51 -2.52
N GLN A 238 5.83 -18.41 -3.06
CA GLN A 238 5.92 -18.81 -4.46
C GLN A 238 5.67 -17.63 -5.43
N PRO A 239 6.24 -17.68 -6.65
CA PRO A 239 6.07 -16.61 -7.63
C PRO A 239 4.60 -16.25 -7.92
N CYS A 240 3.74 -17.26 -8.06
CA CYS A 240 2.30 -17.09 -8.30
C CYS A 240 1.58 -16.29 -7.19
N ILE A 241 2.08 -16.38 -5.95
CA ILE A 241 1.55 -15.64 -4.80
C ILE A 241 2.08 -14.21 -4.80
N LYS A 242 3.38 -14.02 -5.06
CA LYS A 242 4.01 -12.69 -5.17
C LYS A 242 3.34 -11.83 -6.25
N GLU A 243 2.97 -12.44 -7.37
CA GLU A 243 2.30 -11.75 -8.49
C GLU A 243 0.94 -11.15 -8.12
N ILE A 244 0.24 -11.71 -7.13
CA ILE A 244 -1.11 -11.25 -6.73
C ILE A 244 -1.14 -10.50 -5.39
N ALA A 245 -0.08 -10.60 -4.58
CA ALA A 245 -0.02 -9.99 -3.26
C ALA A 245 0.07 -8.46 -3.37
N ASN A 246 -0.81 -7.73 -2.68
CA ASN A 246 -0.71 -6.27 -2.56
C ASN A 246 0.55 -5.86 -1.79
N ILE A 247 0.92 -6.65 -0.77
CA ILE A 247 2.07 -6.42 0.08
C ILE A 247 3.04 -7.60 -0.04
N GLN A 248 4.17 -7.38 -0.70
CA GLN A 248 5.31 -8.29 -0.62
C GLN A 248 6.20 -7.85 0.56
N LEU A 249 6.33 -8.74 1.55
CA LEU A 249 7.14 -8.50 2.74
C LEU A 249 8.62 -8.72 2.43
N MET A 250 9.49 -7.98 3.13
CA MET A 250 10.93 -8.19 3.00
C MET A 250 11.37 -9.47 3.70
N HIS A 251 10.73 -9.77 4.83
CA HIS A 251 11.03 -10.93 5.65
C HIS A 251 10.28 -12.18 5.19
N SER A 252 10.97 -13.31 5.33
CA SER A 252 10.39 -14.65 5.21
C SER A 252 9.72 -15.10 6.52
N CYS A 253 9.05 -16.26 6.49
CA CYS A 253 8.57 -16.90 7.72
C CYS A 253 9.69 -17.23 8.73
N GLU A 254 10.96 -17.28 8.28
CA GLU A 254 12.14 -17.44 9.14
C GLU A 254 12.55 -16.12 9.82
N GLU A 255 12.07 -14.99 9.31
CA GLU A 255 12.51 -13.63 9.69
C GLU A 255 11.36 -12.79 10.29
N ASN A 256 10.30 -13.44 10.76
CA ASN A 256 9.15 -12.81 11.41
C ASN A 256 8.31 -11.95 10.45
N ALA A 257 7.93 -12.53 9.31
CA ALA A 257 7.09 -11.88 8.29
C ALA A 257 5.79 -11.28 8.86
N ILE A 258 5.11 -11.95 9.78
CA ILE A 258 3.82 -11.47 10.32
C ILE A 258 4.02 -10.28 11.25
N ALA A 259 5.13 -10.22 11.98
CA ALA A 259 5.51 -9.03 12.74
C ALA A 259 5.76 -7.82 11.82
N GLU A 260 6.44 -8.02 10.69
CA GLU A 260 6.62 -6.97 9.67
C GLU A 260 5.27 -6.51 9.10
N LEU A 261 4.38 -7.45 8.75
CA LEU A 261 3.06 -7.12 8.24
C LEU A 261 2.25 -6.29 9.24
N ILE A 262 2.21 -6.71 10.51
CA ILE A 262 1.51 -5.97 11.58
C ILE A 262 2.13 -4.58 11.79
N TYR A 263 3.46 -4.46 11.69
CA TYR A 263 4.15 -3.19 11.76
C TYR A 263 3.72 -2.26 10.61
N ARG A 264 3.71 -2.75 9.37
CA ARG A 264 3.27 -2.00 8.18
C ARG A 264 1.80 -1.57 8.31
N LEU A 265 0.91 -2.47 8.74
CA LEU A 265 -0.50 -2.17 8.99
C LEU A 265 -0.67 -1.10 10.08
N SER A 266 0.13 -1.18 11.15
CA SER A 266 0.10 -0.18 12.22
C SER A 266 0.60 1.18 11.74
N LYS A 267 1.64 1.20 10.89
CA LYS A 267 2.18 2.42 10.28
C LYS A 267 1.19 3.09 9.32
N SER A 268 0.49 2.32 8.49
CA SER A 268 -0.53 2.86 7.57
C SER A 268 -1.76 3.45 8.28
N LEU A 269 -1.97 3.12 9.56
CA LEU A 269 -3.12 3.55 10.37
C LEU A 269 -2.73 4.57 11.46
N GLU A 270 -1.45 4.89 11.59
CA GLU A 270 -1.00 6.01 12.40
C GLU A 270 -1.12 7.28 11.54
N VAL A 271 -2.20 8.05 11.74
CA VAL A 271 -2.17 9.48 11.40
C VAL A 271 -1.06 10.09 12.27
N HIS A 272 0.13 10.18 11.71
CA HIS A 272 1.23 10.94 12.26
C HIS A 272 0.78 12.41 12.26
N ASN A 273 0.33 12.92 13.41
CA ASN A 273 0.36 14.35 13.60
C ASN A 273 1.83 14.73 13.78
N MET A 274 2.30 15.64 12.96
CA MET A 274 3.63 16.20 13.09
C MET A 274 3.80 16.78 14.51
N ASP A 275 5.01 16.66 15.05
CA ASP A 275 5.37 17.39 16.27
C ASP A 275 5.01 18.88 16.12
N GLU A 276 4.28 19.44 17.08
CA GLU A 276 3.76 20.82 17.04
C GLU A 276 4.87 21.86 16.82
N MET A 277 6.06 21.64 17.38
CA MET A 277 7.19 22.55 17.18
C MET A 277 7.67 22.52 15.72
N THR A 278 7.76 21.33 15.14
CA THR A 278 8.11 21.13 13.72
C THR A 278 7.02 21.70 12.81
N LYS A 279 5.74 21.46 13.12
CA LYS A 279 4.60 22.02 12.39
C LYS A 279 4.66 23.55 12.36
N LYS A 280 4.86 24.20 13.51
CA LYS A 280 5.04 25.66 13.59
C LYS A 280 6.25 26.16 12.80
N LYS A 281 7.39 25.45 12.82
CA LYS A 281 8.57 25.80 12.01
C LYS A 281 8.30 25.73 10.51
N LEU A 282 7.57 24.72 10.06
CA LEU A 282 7.16 24.63 8.66
C LEU A 282 6.17 25.75 8.29
N GLN A 283 5.18 26.03 9.14
CA GLN A 283 4.25 27.17 8.93
C GLN A 283 4.99 28.51 8.83
N ALA A 284 5.94 28.78 9.73
CA ALA A 284 6.76 29.99 9.69
C ALA A 284 7.61 30.06 8.41
N THR A 285 8.17 28.93 7.97
CA THR A 285 8.95 28.85 6.72
C THR A 285 8.06 29.08 5.50
N ALA A 286 6.87 28.50 5.45
CA ALA A 286 5.92 28.74 4.38
C ALA A 286 5.46 30.20 4.34
N CYS A 287 5.30 30.84 5.50
CA CYS A 287 5.03 32.28 5.59
C CYS A 287 6.18 33.12 5.01
N ARG A 288 7.44 32.81 5.33
CA ARG A 288 8.61 33.45 4.70
C ARG A 288 8.64 33.25 3.18
N ILE A 289 8.30 32.05 2.70
CA ILE A 289 8.23 31.77 1.26
C ILE A 289 7.14 32.63 0.60
N ARG A 290 5.97 32.79 1.22
CA ARG A 290 4.93 33.72 0.75
C ARG A 290 5.43 35.16 0.68
N MET A 291 6.19 35.62 1.68
CA MET A 291 6.79 36.95 1.68
C MET A 291 7.75 37.11 0.49
N GLY A 292 8.61 36.12 0.22
CA GLY A 292 9.51 36.15 -0.93
C GLY A 292 8.80 36.14 -2.29
N VAL A 293 7.65 35.47 -2.40
CA VAL A 293 6.76 35.55 -3.59
C VAL A 293 6.28 36.97 -3.81
N ILE A 294 5.77 37.62 -2.76
CA ILE A 294 5.27 39.00 -2.82
C ILE A 294 6.40 39.97 -3.15
N GLU A 295 7.57 39.82 -2.53
CA GLU A 295 8.75 40.64 -2.78
C GLU A 295 9.23 40.52 -4.23
N GLY A 296 9.44 39.30 -4.72
CA GLY A 296 9.92 39.09 -6.08
C GLY A 296 8.95 39.62 -7.14
N THR A 297 7.65 39.34 -7.00
CA THR A 297 6.64 39.81 -7.98
C THR A 297 6.45 41.33 -7.93
N TYR A 298 6.52 41.95 -6.74
CA TYR A 298 6.48 43.40 -6.58
C TYR A 298 7.68 44.09 -7.24
N HIS A 299 8.91 43.60 -7.02
CA HIS A 299 10.11 44.21 -7.60
C HIS A 299 10.16 44.04 -9.12
N ALA A 300 9.77 42.87 -9.62
CA ALA A 300 9.69 42.59 -11.05
C ALA A 300 8.60 43.39 -11.79
N LYS A 301 7.63 43.98 -11.07
CA LYS A 301 6.39 44.58 -11.63
C LYS A 301 5.62 43.63 -12.55
N SER A 302 5.84 42.33 -12.38
CA SER A 302 5.31 41.25 -13.20
C SER A 302 5.44 39.92 -12.46
N GLY A 303 4.57 38.94 -12.76
CA GLY A 303 4.63 37.60 -12.19
C GLY A 303 3.27 37.10 -11.72
N HIS A 304 3.27 35.93 -11.07
CA HIS A 304 2.03 35.17 -10.79
C HIS A 304 1.87 34.89 -9.29
N PRO A 305 1.60 35.92 -8.46
CA PRO A 305 1.54 35.73 -7.01
C PRO A 305 0.41 34.77 -6.61
N GLY A 306 -0.77 34.83 -7.23
CA GLY A 306 -1.91 34.00 -6.84
C GLY A 306 -1.63 32.50 -6.88
N GLY A 307 -1.13 31.99 -8.01
CA GLY A 307 -0.80 30.57 -8.17
C GLY A 307 0.49 30.14 -7.44
N SER A 308 1.40 31.09 -7.16
CA SER A 308 2.60 30.83 -6.35
C SER A 308 2.24 30.63 -4.88
N LEU A 309 1.38 31.49 -4.33
CA LEU A 309 0.97 31.45 -2.92
C LEU A 309 0.23 30.15 -2.55
N SER A 310 -0.50 29.52 -3.49
CA SER A 310 -1.25 28.28 -3.23
C SER A 310 -0.38 27.05 -2.98
N ILE A 311 0.88 27.05 -3.41
CA ILE A 311 1.78 25.89 -3.33
C ILE A 311 2.92 26.07 -2.31
N CYS A 312 2.96 27.18 -1.57
CA CYS A 312 4.03 27.47 -0.62
C CYS A 312 4.16 26.43 0.49
N ASP A 313 3.05 25.92 1.03
CA ASP A 313 3.09 24.93 2.12
C ASP A 313 3.62 23.58 1.61
N THR A 314 3.14 23.12 0.44
CA THR A 314 3.61 21.90 -0.23
C THR A 314 5.10 21.97 -0.55
N LEU A 315 5.56 23.07 -1.14
CA LEU A 315 6.99 23.28 -1.41
C LEU A 315 7.81 23.31 -0.12
N THR A 316 7.28 23.92 0.94
CA THR A 316 7.93 23.95 2.25
C THR A 316 8.08 22.54 2.81
N TYR A 317 7.01 21.74 2.83
CA TYR A 317 7.09 20.37 3.30
C TYR A 317 8.08 19.55 2.48
N LEU A 318 8.01 19.64 1.15
CA LEU A 318 8.92 18.92 0.26
C LEU A 318 10.39 19.27 0.51
N TYR A 319 10.77 20.55 0.51
CA TYR A 319 12.20 20.92 0.64
C TYR A 319 12.76 20.88 2.06
N PHE A 320 11.92 20.96 3.09
CA PHE A 320 12.35 21.07 4.49
C PHE A 320 12.04 19.86 5.36
N ALA A 321 11.20 18.93 4.89
CA ALA A 321 10.84 17.72 5.63
C ALA A 321 11.00 16.43 4.82
N LYS A 322 10.68 16.43 3.52
CA LYS A 322 10.58 15.17 2.74
C LYS A 322 11.77 14.87 1.83
N MET A 323 12.15 15.81 0.98
CA MET A 323 13.09 15.56 -0.12
C MET A 323 14.52 15.44 0.37
N HIS A 324 15.22 14.43 -0.13
CA HIS A 324 16.67 14.32 -0.03
C HIS A 324 17.34 15.30 -0.99
N VAL A 325 17.72 16.47 -0.50
CA VAL A 325 18.40 17.52 -1.27
C VAL A 325 19.52 18.19 -0.46
N ASP A 326 20.59 18.60 -1.14
CA ASP A 326 21.67 19.40 -0.57
C ASP A 326 21.83 20.72 -1.34
N PRO A 327 21.55 21.89 -0.72
CA PRO A 327 21.74 23.18 -1.37
C PRO A 327 23.21 23.46 -1.75
N LYS A 328 24.19 22.82 -1.09
CA LYS A 328 25.61 22.97 -1.41
C LYS A 328 26.06 22.04 -2.54
N ASN A 329 25.24 21.05 -2.90
CA ASN A 329 25.49 20.12 -3.98
C ASN A 329 24.21 19.91 -4.83
N PRO A 330 23.77 20.93 -5.59
CA PRO A 330 22.53 20.90 -6.35
C PRO A 330 22.52 19.87 -7.49
N GLU A 331 23.68 19.30 -7.85
CA GLU A 331 23.83 18.27 -8.89
C GLU A 331 24.02 16.85 -8.31
N MET A 332 23.82 16.68 -7.01
CA MET A 332 23.90 15.37 -6.33
C MET A 332 23.04 14.32 -7.06
N ALA A 333 23.64 13.21 -7.48
CA ALA A 333 23.02 12.27 -8.41
C ALA A 333 21.80 11.51 -7.82
N ASP A 334 21.86 11.21 -6.53
CA ASP A 334 20.87 10.46 -5.75
C ASP A 334 19.87 11.36 -4.99
N ARG A 335 19.84 12.66 -5.32
CA ARG A 335 18.85 13.57 -4.76
C ARG A 335 17.46 13.36 -5.35
N ASP A 336 16.45 13.70 -4.57
CA ASP A 336 15.10 13.82 -5.08
C ASP A 336 14.98 15.00 -6.05
N ARG A 337 14.12 14.85 -7.04
CA ARG A 337 13.90 15.85 -8.09
C ARG A 337 12.52 16.47 -7.97
N LEU A 338 12.42 17.76 -8.29
CA LEU A 338 11.14 18.45 -8.38
C LEU A 338 11.01 19.20 -9.71
N VAL A 339 9.97 18.86 -10.46
CA VAL A 339 9.58 19.58 -11.67
C VAL A 339 8.34 20.43 -11.40
N LEU A 340 8.52 21.75 -11.35
CA LEU A 340 7.39 22.68 -11.31
C LEU A 340 6.77 22.80 -12.72
N SER A 341 5.79 21.94 -13.02
CA SER A 341 5.12 21.91 -14.33
C SER A 341 4.31 23.17 -14.58
N LYS A 342 3.60 23.67 -13.55
CA LYS A 342 2.97 25.00 -13.53
C LYS A 342 4.01 26.13 -13.41
N GLY A 343 4.93 26.19 -14.36
CA GLY A 343 6.17 26.99 -14.32
C GLY A 343 5.95 28.49 -14.11
N HIS A 344 4.78 29.03 -14.44
CA HIS A 344 4.47 30.45 -14.17
C HIS A 344 4.52 30.79 -12.67
N CYS A 345 4.38 29.77 -11.80
CA CYS A 345 4.50 29.88 -10.34
C CYS A 345 5.95 29.82 -9.83
N ALA A 346 6.93 30.04 -10.71
CA ALA A 346 8.37 30.16 -10.40
C ALA A 346 8.69 30.96 -9.13
N PRO A 347 8.03 32.10 -8.81
CA PRO A 347 8.31 32.85 -7.59
C PRO A 347 8.25 32.01 -6.31
N ALA A 348 7.34 31.03 -6.22
CA ALA A 348 7.24 30.15 -5.07
C ALA A 348 8.44 29.22 -4.98
N LEU A 349 8.78 28.53 -6.08
CA LEU A 349 9.94 27.64 -6.14
C LEU A 349 11.23 28.39 -5.82
N TYR A 350 11.43 29.58 -6.40
CA TYR A 350 12.63 30.37 -6.14
C TYR A 350 12.72 30.82 -4.69
N SER A 351 11.61 31.27 -4.11
CA SER A 351 11.59 31.66 -2.71
C SER A 351 11.87 30.46 -1.80
N THR A 352 11.34 29.28 -2.11
CA THR A 352 11.67 28.03 -1.40
C THR A 352 13.15 27.66 -1.51
N LEU A 353 13.74 27.73 -2.72
CA LEU A 353 15.15 27.42 -2.95
C LEU A 353 16.07 28.42 -2.24
N ALA A 354 15.72 29.71 -2.22
CA ALA A 354 16.44 30.74 -1.49
C ALA A 354 16.37 30.51 0.03
N GLU A 355 15.19 30.20 0.57
CA GLU A 355 15.02 29.84 1.98
C GLU A 355 15.80 28.57 2.36
N ARG A 356 15.90 27.61 1.43
CA ARG A 356 16.66 26.37 1.63
C ARG A 356 18.18 26.57 1.48
N GLY A 357 18.62 27.69 0.92
CA GLY A 357 20.01 28.09 0.82
C GLY A 357 20.72 27.74 -0.49
N PHE A 358 19.97 27.46 -1.57
CA PHE A 358 20.56 27.20 -2.90
C PHE A 358 21.20 28.46 -3.52
N PHE A 359 20.69 29.64 -3.16
CA PHE A 359 21.22 30.95 -3.54
C PHE A 359 20.75 32.03 -2.54
N PRO A 360 21.37 33.22 -2.53
CA PRO A 360 21.00 34.30 -1.62
C PRO A 360 19.56 34.79 -1.81
N LYS A 361 18.89 35.20 -0.73
CA LYS A 361 17.49 35.66 -0.78
C LYS A 361 17.31 36.97 -1.55
N GLU A 362 18.36 37.79 -1.61
CA GLU A 362 18.41 39.07 -2.30
C GLU A 362 18.18 38.91 -3.82
N GLU A 363 18.48 37.73 -4.39
CA GLU A 363 18.20 37.41 -5.80
C GLU A 363 16.71 37.55 -6.13
N LEU A 364 15.81 37.34 -5.16
CA LEU A 364 14.36 37.46 -5.35
C LEU A 364 13.96 38.86 -5.85
N GLN A 365 14.64 39.91 -5.41
CA GLN A 365 14.38 41.30 -5.85
C GLN A 365 14.78 41.55 -7.31
N SER A 366 15.57 40.65 -7.91
CA SER A 366 16.00 40.72 -9.31
C SER A 366 15.20 39.81 -10.24
N LEU A 367 14.11 39.21 -9.77
CA LEU A 367 13.22 38.38 -10.57
C LEU A 367 12.85 39.09 -11.90
N ARG A 368 12.97 38.37 -13.02
CA ARG A 368 12.65 38.84 -14.39
C ARG A 368 13.51 39.98 -14.92
N HIS A 369 14.50 40.50 -14.18
CA HIS A 369 15.42 41.50 -14.71
C HIS A 369 16.38 40.88 -15.74
N ILE A 370 16.76 41.68 -16.75
CA ILE A 370 17.71 41.25 -17.77
C ILE A 370 19.05 40.88 -17.13
N GLY A 371 19.56 39.69 -17.45
CA GLY A 371 20.83 39.18 -16.90
C GLY A 371 20.77 38.69 -15.46
N ALA A 372 19.61 38.75 -14.79
CA ALA A 372 19.45 38.18 -13.46
C ALA A 372 19.40 36.65 -13.48
N LEU A 373 19.70 36.01 -12.34
CA LEU A 373 19.61 34.56 -12.19
C LEU A 373 18.16 34.08 -12.36
N LEU A 374 17.21 34.74 -11.69
CA LEU A 374 15.82 34.29 -11.58
C LEU A 374 14.96 34.74 -12.76
N GLN A 375 14.72 33.82 -13.69
CA GLN A 375 13.92 34.04 -14.90
C GLN A 375 12.41 33.96 -14.63
N GLY A 376 11.59 34.50 -15.55
CA GLY A 376 10.13 34.56 -15.37
C GLY A 376 9.41 33.21 -15.26
N HIS A 377 10.06 32.13 -15.73
CA HIS A 377 9.72 30.73 -15.55
C HIS A 377 11.01 29.95 -15.19
N PRO A 378 10.92 28.77 -14.52
CA PRO A 378 12.08 27.97 -14.15
C PRO A 378 12.99 27.70 -15.33
N CYS A 379 14.30 27.76 -15.06
CA CYS A 379 15.35 27.46 -16.03
C CYS A 379 16.41 26.60 -15.35
N ILE A 380 16.89 25.56 -16.04
CA ILE A 380 17.91 24.61 -15.52
C ILE A 380 19.23 25.28 -15.11
N HIS A 381 19.48 26.52 -15.51
CA HIS A 381 20.67 27.27 -15.07
C HIS A 381 20.58 27.78 -13.63
N ILE A 382 19.40 27.70 -13.00
CA ILE A 382 19.18 28.10 -11.61
C ILE A 382 19.49 26.89 -10.70
N PRO A 383 20.39 27.01 -9.71
CA PRO A 383 20.71 25.92 -8.80
C PRO A 383 19.44 25.35 -8.11
N GLY A 384 19.26 24.04 -8.21
CA GLY A 384 18.11 23.32 -7.64
C GLY A 384 16.87 23.25 -8.55
N VAL A 385 16.92 23.78 -9.77
CA VAL A 385 15.85 23.63 -10.78
C VAL A 385 16.17 22.48 -11.74
N ASP A 386 15.31 21.47 -11.75
CA ASP A 386 15.50 20.24 -12.54
C ASP A 386 15.08 20.35 -14.01
N MET A 387 14.21 21.29 -14.35
CA MET A 387 13.64 21.43 -15.69
C MET A 387 13.32 22.88 -15.99
N SER A 388 13.59 23.30 -17.23
CA SER A 388 13.06 24.55 -17.78
C SER A 388 11.59 24.34 -18.12
N SER A 389 10.68 25.00 -17.40
CA SER A 389 9.24 24.88 -17.62
C SER A 389 8.62 26.25 -17.98
N GLY A 390 7.32 26.27 -18.30
CA GLY A 390 6.59 27.49 -18.64
C GLY A 390 5.53 27.25 -19.71
N SER A 391 5.82 26.39 -20.67
CA SER A 391 4.79 25.77 -21.50
C SER A 391 4.10 24.69 -20.66
N LEU A 392 2.83 24.90 -20.33
CA LEU A 392 2.05 24.01 -19.48
C LEU A 392 1.96 22.61 -20.12
N GLY A 393 1.82 21.59 -19.27
CA GLY A 393 1.71 20.18 -19.66
C GLY A 393 3.05 19.48 -19.94
N GLN A 394 4.14 20.23 -20.19
CA GLN A 394 5.44 19.62 -20.51
C GLN A 394 6.21 19.09 -19.31
N GLY A 395 6.04 19.69 -18.13
CA GLY A 395 6.82 19.35 -16.95
C GLY A 395 6.58 17.92 -16.47
N ILE A 396 5.32 17.45 -16.47
CA ILE A 396 5.01 16.06 -16.11
C ILE A 396 5.64 15.03 -17.05
N SER A 397 5.74 15.32 -18.36
CA SER A 397 6.43 14.44 -19.30
C SER A 397 7.92 14.33 -18.97
N ALA A 398 8.57 15.46 -18.64
CA ALA A 398 9.96 15.46 -18.20
C ALA A 398 10.14 14.70 -16.86
N ALA A 399 9.22 14.88 -15.92
CA ALA A 399 9.21 14.15 -14.65
C ALA A 399 9.08 12.64 -14.85
N CYS A 400 8.25 12.18 -15.79
CA CYS A 400 8.16 10.76 -16.16
C CYS A 400 9.50 10.23 -16.69
N GLY A 401 10.20 11.02 -17.52
CA GLY A 401 11.54 10.66 -18.01
C GLY A 401 12.57 10.52 -16.89
N MET A 402 12.56 11.47 -15.94
CA MET A 402 13.44 11.42 -14.76
C MET A 402 13.13 10.20 -13.88
N ALA A 403 11.85 9.89 -13.65
CA ALA A 403 11.43 8.75 -12.84
C ALA A 403 11.81 7.42 -13.51
N LEU A 404 11.60 7.31 -14.82
CA LEU A 404 12.01 6.14 -15.60
C LEU A 404 13.53 5.92 -15.54
N ALA A 405 14.33 6.98 -15.71
CA ALA A 405 15.78 6.91 -15.53
C ALA A 405 16.15 6.37 -14.13
N GLY A 406 15.50 6.86 -13.08
CA GLY A 406 15.70 6.37 -11.72
C GLY A 406 15.44 4.88 -11.57
N LYS A 407 14.35 4.36 -12.17
CA LYS A 407 14.07 2.92 -12.16
C LYS A 407 15.09 2.11 -12.96
N MET A 408 15.51 2.61 -14.13
CA MET A 408 16.54 1.94 -14.95
C MET A 408 17.87 1.83 -14.22
N ASP A 409 18.22 2.83 -13.42
CA ASP A 409 19.46 2.88 -12.64
C ASP A 409 19.34 2.21 -11.27
N ASN A 410 18.17 1.66 -10.90
CA ASN A 410 17.84 1.19 -9.55
C ASN A 410 18.13 2.25 -8.46
N ALA A 411 17.94 3.52 -8.79
CA ALA A 411 18.15 4.62 -7.87
C ALA A 411 17.00 4.75 -6.88
N ALA A 412 17.32 5.13 -5.64
CA ALA A 412 16.34 5.25 -4.56
C ALA A 412 15.54 6.57 -4.59
N TYR A 413 15.94 7.55 -5.42
CA TYR A 413 15.32 8.87 -5.42
C TYR A 413 13.88 8.85 -5.95
N LYS A 414 13.08 9.79 -5.44
CA LYS A 414 11.74 10.11 -5.94
C LYS A 414 11.77 11.32 -6.86
N VAL A 415 10.79 11.38 -7.74
CA VAL A 415 10.53 12.54 -8.60
C VAL A 415 9.15 13.08 -8.25
N TYR A 416 9.12 14.37 -7.89
CA TYR A 416 7.90 15.11 -7.62
C TYR A 416 7.61 16.05 -8.78
N THR A 417 6.34 16.21 -9.13
CA THR A 417 5.93 17.27 -10.07
C THR A 417 4.67 17.96 -9.59
N ILE A 418 4.65 19.29 -9.68
CA ILE A 418 3.49 20.11 -9.29
C ILE A 418 2.84 20.67 -10.55
N LEU A 419 1.57 20.36 -10.74
CA LEU A 419 0.75 20.81 -11.87
C LEU A 419 -0.33 21.78 -11.41
N GLY A 420 -0.80 22.62 -12.32
CA GLY A 420 -2.03 23.38 -12.15
C GLY A 420 -3.26 22.57 -12.56
N ASP A 421 -4.39 22.83 -11.91
CA ASP A 421 -5.70 22.35 -12.34
C ASP A 421 -6.15 22.84 -13.71
N GLY A 422 -5.83 24.09 -14.10
CA GLY A 422 -5.99 24.53 -15.50
C GLY A 422 -4.97 23.93 -16.46
N GLU A 423 -3.81 23.50 -15.97
CA GLU A 423 -2.76 22.87 -16.80
C GLU A 423 -3.13 21.45 -17.23
N ILE A 424 -3.86 20.70 -16.40
CA ILE A 424 -4.27 19.33 -16.74
C ILE A 424 -5.35 19.27 -17.84
N GLU A 425 -5.77 20.40 -18.37
CA GLU A 425 -6.56 20.48 -19.61
C GLU A 425 -5.71 20.13 -20.84
N GLU A 426 -4.38 20.27 -20.77
CA GLU A 426 -3.47 19.92 -21.85
C GLU A 426 -3.43 18.40 -22.10
N GLY A 427 -3.60 18.00 -23.36
CA GLY A 427 -3.57 16.59 -23.76
C GLY A 427 -2.27 15.88 -23.38
N GLN A 428 -1.15 16.61 -23.38
CA GLN A 428 0.17 16.09 -23.03
C GLN A 428 0.24 15.55 -21.59
N VAL A 429 -0.54 16.10 -20.65
CA VAL A 429 -0.61 15.59 -19.27
C VAL A 429 -1.15 14.16 -19.26
N TRP A 430 -2.17 13.89 -20.07
CA TRP A 430 -2.81 12.59 -20.15
C TRP A 430 -1.94 11.57 -20.91
N GLU A 431 -1.17 11.99 -21.90
CA GLU A 431 -0.12 11.16 -22.50
C GLU A 431 0.93 10.73 -21.47
N ALA A 432 1.40 11.67 -20.64
CA ALA A 432 2.33 11.38 -19.55
C ALA A 432 1.69 10.47 -18.49
N ALA A 433 0.40 10.65 -18.18
CA ALA A 433 -0.32 9.79 -17.25
C ALA A 433 -0.40 8.34 -17.74
N MET A 434 -0.70 8.11 -19.02
CA MET A 434 -0.68 6.76 -19.62
C MET A 434 0.72 6.15 -19.55
N PHE A 435 1.73 6.94 -19.90
CA PHE A 435 3.13 6.51 -19.86
C PHE A 435 3.56 6.08 -18.46
N ALA A 436 3.30 6.88 -17.44
CA ALA A 436 3.73 6.59 -16.08
C ALA A 436 3.15 5.29 -15.53
N ASN A 437 1.89 4.99 -15.85
CA ASN A 437 1.26 3.71 -15.48
C ASN A 437 1.86 2.54 -16.26
N GLN A 438 2.05 2.68 -17.59
CA GLN A 438 2.65 1.64 -18.44
C GLN A 438 4.05 1.21 -17.97
N TYR A 439 4.81 2.14 -17.40
CA TYR A 439 6.15 1.88 -16.88
C TYR A 439 6.21 1.71 -15.36
N HIS A 440 5.06 1.59 -14.69
CA HIS A 440 4.95 1.35 -13.25
C HIS A 440 5.80 2.34 -12.43
N LEU A 441 5.74 3.64 -12.75
CA LEU A 441 6.59 4.68 -12.14
C LEU A 441 6.15 5.01 -10.71
N ASP A 442 6.27 4.05 -9.80
CA ASP A 442 6.04 4.17 -8.35
C ASP A 442 7.03 5.09 -7.62
N ASN A 443 8.06 5.58 -8.31
CA ASN A 443 8.93 6.66 -7.85
C ASN A 443 8.50 8.07 -8.32
N LEU A 444 7.35 8.19 -9.02
CA LEU A 444 6.77 9.47 -9.44
C LEU A 444 5.56 9.84 -8.57
N VAL A 445 5.57 11.07 -8.04
CA VAL A 445 4.45 11.69 -7.33
C VAL A 445 4.05 12.99 -8.04
N ALA A 446 2.87 12.99 -8.66
CA ALA A 446 2.28 14.19 -9.26
C ALA A 446 1.32 14.86 -8.27
N ILE A 447 1.43 16.17 -8.10
CA ILE A 447 0.60 16.97 -7.19
C ILE A 447 -0.17 17.97 -8.03
N VAL A 448 -1.49 17.80 -8.11
CA VAL A 448 -2.38 18.71 -8.83
C VAL A 448 -2.88 19.77 -7.86
N ASP A 449 -2.43 21.01 -8.05
CA ASP A 449 -2.87 22.16 -7.28
C ASP A 449 -4.28 22.62 -7.71
N ASN A 450 -5.30 21.98 -7.13
CA ASN A 450 -6.72 22.24 -7.37
C ASN A 450 -7.20 23.44 -6.55
N ASN A 451 -6.96 24.62 -7.09
CA ASN A 451 -7.33 25.92 -6.54
C ASN A 451 -8.62 26.49 -7.16
N GLY A 452 -9.14 25.84 -8.21
CA GLY A 452 -10.42 26.13 -8.88
C GLY A 452 -10.39 27.26 -9.91
N LEU A 453 -9.24 27.91 -10.16
CA LEU A 453 -9.15 29.12 -10.99
C LEU A 453 -8.03 29.04 -12.03
N GLN A 454 -8.31 29.53 -13.23
CA GLN A 454 -7.33 29.74 -14.30
C GLN A 454 -7.25 31.22 -14.73
N ILE A 455 -6.67 31.53 -15.90
CA ILE A 455 -6.48 32.92 -16.37
C ILE A 455 -7.83 33.62 -16.52
N ASP A 456 -8.75 33.01 -17.27
CA ASP A 456 -9.99 33.65 -17.72
C ASP A 456 -11.19 33.43 -16.78
N GLY A 457 -11.01 32.74 -15.66
CA GLY A 457 -12.09 32.51 -14.71
C GLY A 457 -11.96 31.25 -13.88
N LYS A 458 -13.11 30.77 -13.38
CA LYS A 458 -13.20 29.46 -12.73
C LYS A 458 -13.09 28.35 -13.76
N LEU A 459 -12.55 27.20 -13.36
CA LEU A 459 -12.49 26.01 -14.24
C LEU A 459 -13.87 25.65 -14.80
N SER A 460 -14.91 25.68 -13.97
CA SER A 460 -16.30 25.38 -14.36
C SER A 460 -16.88 26.32 -15.43
N GLU A 461 -16.30 27.51 -15.61
CA GLU A 461 -16.77 28.53 -16.55
C GLU A 461 -15.95 28.55 -17.85
N VAL A 462 -14.74 27.99 -17.84
CA VAL A 462 -13.79 28.00 -18.96
C VAL A 462 -13.70 26.61 -19.59
N CYS A 463 -13.09 25.65 -18.87
CA CYS A 463 -13.00 24.24 -19.25
C CYS A 463 -12.75 23.43 -17.97
N SER A 464 -13.69 22.55 -17.59
CA SER A 464 -13.56 21.86 -16.30
C SER A 464 -12.83 20.52 -16.47
N PRO A 465 -11.71 20.29 -15.76
CA PRO A 465 -11.05 18.99 -15.74
C PRO A 465 -11.71 18.00 -14.78
N GLU A 466 -12.78 18.37 -14.06
CA GLU A 466 -13.48 17.45 -13.15
C GLU A 466 -14.18 16.31 -13.92
N PRO A 467 -14.38 15.13 -13.29
CA PRO A 467 -13.85 14.72 -12.00
C PRO A 467 -12.35 14.36 -12.07
N ILE A 468 -11.47 15.14 -11.41
CA ILE A 468 -10.01 14.98 -11.54
C ILE A 468 -9.51 13.65 -10.97
N PRO A 469 -9.88 13.25 -9.72
CA PRO A 469 -9.41 12.01 -9.10
C PRO A 469 -9.75 10.78 -9.95
N GLU A 470 -11.00 10.68 -10.38
CA GLU A 470 -11.53 9.58 -11.17
C GLU A 470 -10.84 9.48 -12.54
N LYS A 471 -10.42 10.60 -13.14
CA LYS A 471 -9.61 10.59 -14.36
C LYS A 471 -8.21 10.02 -14.12
N PHE A 472 -7.52 10.40 -13.06
CA PHE A 472 -6.21 9.80 -12.74
C PHE A 472 -6.33 8.31 -12.39
N GLU A 473 -7.35 7.91 -11.62
CA GLU A 473 -7.66 6.51 -11.33
C GLU A 473 -7.87 5.70 -12.61
N ALA A 474 -8.64 6.24 -13.58
CA ALA A 474 -8.87 5.59 -14.87
C ALA A 474 -7.59 5.43 -15.71
N PHE A 475 -6.57 6.27 -15.49
CA PHE A 475 -5.26 6.17 -16.12
C PHE A 475 -4.29 5.26 -15.33
N GLY A 476 -4.76 4.59 -14.26
CA GLY A 476 -4.02 3.59 -13.50
C GLY A 476 -3.21 4.14 -12.32
N TRP A 477 -3.42 5.40 -11.93
CA TRP A 477 -2.70 6.03 -10.83
C TRP A 477 -3.34 5.71 -9.47
N HIS A 478 -2.54 5.65 -8.42
CA HIS A 478 -3.05 5.73 -7.04
C HIS A 478 -3.38 7.18 -6.71
N VAL A 479 -4.57 7.45 -6.21
CA VAL A 479 -5.04 8.82 -6.00
C VAL A 479 -5.25 9.12 -4.53
N ILE A 480 -4.64 10.22 -4.08
CA ILE A 480 -4.72 10.72 -2.71
C ILE A 480 -5.36 12.11 -2.74
N ARG A 481 -6.30 12.38 -1.84
CA ARG A 481 -6.90 13.72 -1.69
C ARG A 481 -6.28 14.40 -0.47
N MET A 482 -5.82 15.65 -0.63
CA MET A 482 -5.03 16.34 0.39
C MET A 482 -5.47 17.80 0.55
N ASP A 483 -5.52 18.32 1.77
CA ASP A 483 -5.60 19.76 2.03
C ASP A 483 -4.20 20.38 1.89
N ALA A 484 -4.05 21.37 1.00
CA ALA A 484 -2.78 22.04 0.74
C ALA A 484 -2.21 22.80 1.93
N HIS A 485 -3.06 23.17 2.90
CA HIS A 485 -2.76 24.16 3.92
C HIS A 485 -2.77 23.59 5.34
N ASP A 486 -2.77 22.24 5.45
CA ASP A 486 -2.58 21.51 6.69
C ASP A 486 -1.37 20.59 6.58
N PHE A 487 -0.30 20.90 7.32
CA PHE A 487 0.93 20.11 7.30
C PHE A 487 0.75 18.66 7.77
N ASP A 488 -0.25 18.35 8.61
CA ASP A 488 -0.53 16.95 8.97
C ASP A 488 -1.15 16.20 7.79
N ALA A 489 -2.03 16.85 7.02
CA ALA A 489 -2.60 16.28 5.80
C ALA A 489 -1.53 16.09 4.71
N ILE A 490 -0.59 17.05 4.59
CA ILE A 490 0.54 16.92 3.67
C ILE A 490 1.45 15.76 4.07
N ASP A 491 1.78 15.64 5.36
CA ASP A 491 2.62 14.55 5.88
C ASP A 491 1.97 13.19 5.64
N ALA A 492 0.70 13.05 5.99
CA ALA A 492 -0.06 11.81 5.78
C ALA A 492 -0.11 11.41 4.30
N ALA A 493 -0.41 12.35 3.40
CA ALA A 493 -0.45 12.08 1.96
C ALA A 493 0.92 11.64 1.40
N MET A 494 2.01 12.26 1.88
CA MET A 494 3.37 11.93 1.46
C MET A 494 3.89 10.63 2.07
N GLN A 495 3.40 10.23 3.24
CA GLN A 495 3.67 8.91 3.83
C GLN A 495 2.90 7.82 3.09
N GLU A 496 1.61 8.04 2.80
CA GLU A 496 0.82 7.10 2.00
C GLU A 496 1.45 6.88 0.62
N ALA A 497 1.85 7.96 -0.06
CA ALA A 497 2.52 7.89 -1.37
C ALA A 497 3.80 7.04 -1.37
N GLU A 498 4.52 6.94 -0.24
CA GLU A 498 5.70 6.08 -0.12
C GLU A 498 5.37 4.59 -0.05
N THR A 499 4.17 4.24 0.41
CA THR A 499 3.74 2.84 0.55
C THR A 499 3.29 2.23 -0.77
N ILE A 500 3.05 3.05 -1.79
CA ILE A 500 2.53 2.61 -3.08
C ILE A 500 3.67 2.05 -3.94
N VAL A 501 3.48 0.83 -4.40
CA VAL A 501 4.44 0.09 -5.25
C VAL A 501 3.76 -0.31 -6.56
N GLY A 502 4.50 -0.26 -7.66
CA GLY A 502 4.03 -0.66 -8.99
C GLY A 502 3.08 0.32 -9.70
N LYS A 503 2.75 1.47 -9.08
CA LYS A 503 1.88 2.50 -9.65
C LYS A 503 2.38 3.91 -9.32
N PRO A 504 2.27 4.88 -10.26
CA PRO A 504 2.49 6.29 -9.95
C PRO A 504 1.40 6.85 -9.04
N VAL A 505 1.72 7.90 -8.28
CA VAL A 505 0.80 8.52 -7.30
C VAL A 505 0.39 9.92 -7.74
N ALA A 506 -0.92 10.20 -7.74
CA ALA A 506 -1.48 11.53 -7.97
C ALA A 506 -2.11 12.06 -6.68
N ILE A 507 -1.56 13.14 -6.15
CA ILE A 507 -2.10 13.87 -5.00
C ILE A 507 -2.96 15.02 -5.54
N ILE A 508 -4.28 14.93 -5.34
CA ILE A 508 -5.23 15.99 -5.69
C ILE A 508 -5.33 16.92 -4.50
N GLN A 509 -4.57 18.00 -4.57
CA GLN A 509 -4.40 18.98 -3.52
C GLN A 509 -5.50 20.04 -3.64
N LYS A 510 -6.43 20.10 -2.70
CA LYS A 510 -7.36 21.23 -2.59
C LYS A 510 -6.64 22.41 -1.96
N SER A 511 -6.58 23.55 -2.65
CA SER A 511 -5.85 24.74 -2.19
C SER A 511 -6.64 26.03 -2.41
N VAL A 512 -6.08 27.15 -1.95
CA VAL A 512 -6.60 28.50 -2.15
C VAL A 512 -5.60 29.30 -3.00
N LYS A 513 -6.01 29.73 -4.19
CA LYS A 513 -5.21 30.67 -5.00
C LYS A 513 -5.06 31.97 -4.23
N GLY A 514 -3.84 32.47 -4.06
CA GLY A 514 -3.55 33.66 -3.27
C GLY A 514 -3.43 33.43 -1.76
N LYS A 515 -3.31 32.17 -1.30
CA LYS A 515 -3.30 31.82 0.13
C LYS A 515 -2.38 32.70 0.98
N GLY A 516 -2.93 33.24 2.07
CA GLY A 516 -2.20 34.01 3.07
C GLY A 516 -2.19 35.53 2.81
N VAL A 517 -2.76 36.00 1.70
CA VAL A 517 -2.96 37.42 1.43
C VAL A 517 -4.43 37.69 1.17
N SER A 518 -5.08 38.41 2.08
CA SER A 518 -6.53 38.49 2.19
C SER A 518 -7.25 38.93 0.91
N PHE A 519 -6.69 39.92 0.21
CA PHE A 519 -7.26 40.47 -1.02
C PHE A 519 -6.87 39.69 -2.29
N MET A 520 -5.98 38.70 -2.19
CA MET A 520 -5.59 37.81 -3.29
C MET A 520 -6.32 36.46 -3.23
N GLU A 521 -6.82 36.04 -2.06
CA GLU A 521 -7.47 34.75 -1.89
C GLU A 521 -8.72 34.59 -2.78
N ASN A 522 -8.73 33.51 -3.59
CA ASN A 522 -9.80 33.15 -4.52
C ASN A 522 -10.15 34.23 -5.56
N GLN A 523 -9.16 35.05 -5.94
CA GLN A 523 -9.35 36.12 -6.92
C GLN A 523 -8.65 35.82 -8.26
N VAL A 524 -9.44 35.71 -9.34
CA VAL A 524 -8.93 35.47 -10.71
C VAL A 524 -7.95 36.57 -11.14
N GLY A 525 -8.23 37.83 -10.81
CA GLY A 525 -7.41 38.99 -11.18
C GLY A 525 -5.97 38.97 -10.65
N TRP A 526 -5.66 38.07 -9.71
CA TRP A 526 -4.33 37.88 -9.15
C TRP A 526 -3.55 36.71 -9.78
N HIS A 527 -4.06 36.13 -10.87
CA HIS A 527 -3.36 35.06 -11.59
C HIS A 527 -1.99 35.51 -12.10
N GLY A 528 -1.90 36.64 -12.80
CA GLY A 528 -0.66 37.17 -13.41
C GLY A 528 -0.40 38.66 -13.15
N LYS A 529 -1.07 39.23 -12.14
CA LYS A 529 -0.93 40.65 -11.76
C LYS A 529 0.07 40.77 -10.60
N ALA A 530 1.09 41.59 -10.76
CA ALA A 530 1.98 41.97 -9.66
C ALA A 530 1.31 43.02 -8.75
N PRO A 531 1.57 42.98 -7.42
CA PRO A 531 1.03 43.99 -6.52
C PRO A 531 1.66 45.36 -6.77
N ASN A 532 0.85 46.41 -6.64
CA ASN A 532 1.34 47.79 -6.57
C ASN A 532 1.93 48.11 -5.17
N GLN A 533 2.36 49.34 -4.93
CA GLN A 533 2.97 49.74 -3.64
C GLN A 533 2.04 49.48 -2.44
N ALA A 534 0.79 49.93 -2.50
CA ALA A 534 -0.14 49.80 -1.38
C ALA A 534 -0.54 48.33 -1.15
N GLU A 535 -0.75 47.58 -2.24
CA GLU A 535 -1.04 46.13 -2.19
C GLU A 535 0.17 45.35 -1.61
N TYR A 536 1.39 45.73 -1.97
CA TYR A 536 2.63 45.15 -1.42
C TYR A 536 2.77 45.41 0.08
N GLU A 537 2.62 46.67 0.51
CA GLU A 537 2.70 47.05 1.92
C GLU A 537 1.64 46.32 2.75
N GLN A 538 0.42 46.21 2.24
CA GLN A 538 -0.65 45.46 2.90
C GLN A 538 -0.31 43.97 3.01
N ALA A 539 0.08 43.32 1.91
CA ALA A 539 0.40 41.89 1.90
C ALA A 539 1.57 41.57 2.85
N MET A 540 2.63 42.40 2.84
CA MET A 540 3.78 42.22 3.72
C MET A 540 3.41 42.46 5.19
N ALA A 541 2.52 43.40 5.49
CA ALA A 541 2.04 43.62 6.86
C ALA A 541 1.24 42.42 7.39
N GLU A 542 0.33 41.86 6.56
CA GLU A 542 -0.45 40.66 6.90
C GLU A 542 0.47 39.45 7.17
N LEU A 543 1.42 39.18 6.27
CA LEU A 543 2.35 38.07 6.40
C LEU A 543 3.33 38.26 7.56
N THR A 544 3.78 39.50 7.83
CA THR A 544 4.66 39.79 8.97
C THR A 544 3.93 39.56 10.30
N ALA A 545 2.65 39.95 10.39
CA ALA A 545 1.84 39.69 11.57
C ALA A 545 1.66 38.18 11.80
N GLN A 546 1.36 37.42 10.74
CA GLN A 546 1.25 35.96 10.79
C GLN A 546 2.58 35.30 11.21
N LEU A 547 3.71 35.73 10.64
CA LEU A 547 5.02 35.19 10.98
C LEU A 547 5.34 35.41 12.46
N LYS A 548 5.06 36.61 12.98
CA LYS A 548 5.28 36.92 14.39
C LYS A 548 4.47 36.01 15.31
N GLU A 549 3.21 35.74 14.99
CA GLU A 549 2.37 34.82 15.76
C GLU A 549 2.93 33.39 15.78
N LEU A 550 3.47 32.94 14.65
CA LEU A 550 4.06 31.60 14.52
C LEU A 550 5.39 31.45 15.26
N GLU A 551 6.17 32.52 15.36
CA GLU A 551 7.49 32.51 16.03
C GLU A 551 7.42 32.77 17.54
N GLY A 552 6.33 33.38 18.02
CA GLY A 552 6.08 33.66 19.45
C GLY A 552 6.45 35.09 19.85
#